data_AF-A0A1H3RUG6-F1
#
_entry.id   AF-A0A1H3RUG6-F1
#
_cell.length_a   1.000
_cell.length_b   1.000
_cell.length_c   1.000
_cell.angle_alpha   90.00
_cell.angle_beta   90.00
_cell.angle_gamma   90.00
#
_symmetry.space_group_name_H-M   'P 1'
#
loop_
_entity.id
_entity.type
_entity.pdbx_description
1 polymer ?
#
loop_
_entity_poly.entity_id
_entity_poly.type
_entity_poly.pdbx_seq_one_letter_code
_entity_poly.pdbx_strand_id
1 'polypeptide(L)'
;MSDITIGRLRGGYCVRWIDPDTGKRRRYQLAARTRTEAEGEARDRYPKETALTRDMSVRDIRDHYIKWLGDKPTAETMRYTGKAVLAHFGDLYPRHITDADCAAYVSARVTGGRTIGTVHTELGHLRSAVSWAAKKRLIDFAPQIPRPPKPDSDVTPLSDAEAVRLIDSCDVPHVRLAVVLA
;
A
#
# COMPACT_ATOMS: atom_id res chain seq x y z
N MET A 1 -9.18 13.31 14.52
CA MET A 1 -10.51 13.95 14.41
C MET A 1 -10.49 14.81 13.16
N SER A 2 -11.40 14.58 12.23
CA SER A 2 -11.44 15.30 10.94
C SER A 2 -11.76 16.79 11.15
N ASP A 3 -11.03 17.68 10.47
CA ASP A 3 -11.15 19.16 10.49
C ASP A 3 -12.45 19.68 9.85
N ILE A 4 -13.58 19.05 10.16
CA ILE A 4 -14.90 19.49 9.72
C ILE A 4 -15.59 20.25 10.85
N THR A 5 -16.11 21.43 10.54
CA THR A 5 -16.90 22.24 11.46
C THR A 5 -18.36 22.26 11.01
N ILE A 6 -19.28 22.11 11.95
CA ILE A 6 -20.71 22.30 11.68
C ILE A 6 -21.09 23.75 11.95
N GLY A 7 -21.77 24.35 11.00
CA GLY A 7 -22.29 25.71 11.10
C GLY A 7 -23.76 25.78 10.69
N ARG A 8 -24.25 27.01 10.56
CA ARG A 8 -25.56 27.32 10.00
C ARG A 8 -25.41 27.90 8.60
N LEU A 9 -26.33 27.52 7.72
CA LEU A 9 -26.44 28.07 6.37
C LEU A 9 -27.90 28.08 5.93
N ARG A 10 -28.39 29.23 5.43
CA ARG A 10 -29.74 29.40 4.86
C ARG A 10 -30.86 28.80 5.74
N GLY A 11 -30.79 29.02 7.05
CA GLY A 11 -31.79 28.50 8.01
C GLY A 11 -31.61 27.02 8.42
N GLY A 12 -30.70 26.27 7.79
CA GLY A 12 -30.38 24.88 8.12
C GLY A 12 -28.96 24.69 8.66
N TYR A 13 -28.55 23.43 8.82
CA TYR A 13 -27.17 23.07 9.16
C TYR A 13 -26.28 22.98 7.92
N CYS A 14 -24.98 23.20 8.11
CA CYS A 14 -23.99 22.98 7.06
C CYS A 14 -22.72 22.37 7.64
N VAL A 15 -22.03 21.59 6.82
CA VAL A 15 -20.64 21.18 7.09
C VAL A 15 -19.69 22.14 6.35
N ARG A 16 -18.60 22.54 6.99
CA ARG A 16 -17.54 23.35 6.38
C ARG A 16 -16.16 22.82 6.74
N TRP A 17 -15.21 22.97 5.82
CA TRP A 17 -13.79 22.66 6.03
C TRP A 17 -12.93 23.53 5.11
N ILE A 18 -11.62 23.57 5.39
CA ILE A 18 -10.63 24.09 4.46
C ILE A 18 -10.19 22.90 3.61
N ASP A 19 -10.39 23.00 2.30
CA ASP A 19 -9.92 22.02 1.33
C ASP A 19 -8.40 21.93 1.43
N PRO A 20 -7.84 20.77 1.81
CA PRO A 20 -6.40 20.63 2.02
C PRO A 20 -5.59 20.78 0.73
N ASP A 21 -6.22 20.52 -0.43
CA ASP A 21 -5.55 20.53 -1.73
C ASP A 21 -5.60 21.92 -2.37
N THR A 22 -6.72 22.65 -2.20
CA THR A 22 -6.89 23.99 -2.79
C THR A 22 -6.73 25.15 -1.81
N GLY A 23 -6.68 24.88 -0.50
CA GLY A 23 -6.69 25.88 0.57
C GLY A 23 -8.01 26.68 0.67
N LYS A 24 -9.00 26.39 -0.18
CA LYS A 24 -10.25 27.12 -0.25
C LYS A 24 -11.24 26.59 0.78
N ARG A 25 -12.05 27.50 1.32
CA ARG A 25 -13.13 27.12 2.24
C ARG A 25 -14.28 26.47 1.46
N ARG A 26 -14.58 25.22 1.78
CA ARG A 26 -15.75 24.49 1.26
C ARG A 26 -16.86 24.51 2.30
N ARG A 27 -18.10 24.64 1.84
CA ARG A 27 -19.30 24.57 2.70
C ARG A 27 -20.45 23.94 1.94
N TYR A 28 -21.08 22.94 2.56
CA TYR A 28 -22.21 22.22 1.98
C TYR A 28 -23.40 22.25 2.93
N GLN A 29 -24.58 22.54 2.39
CA GLN A 29 -25.85 22.47 3.12
C GLN A 29 -26.14 21.01 3.48
N LEU A 30 -26.63 20.78 4.70
CA LEU A 30 -27.09 19.48 5.18
C LEU A 30 -28.62 19.46 5.22
N ALA A 31 -29.21 18.30 4.97
CA ALA A 31 -30.66 18.07 5.08
C ALA A 31 -31.11 17.90 6.54
N ALA A 32 -30.19 17.52 7.43
CA ALA A 32 -30.41 17.35 8.85
C ALA A 32 -31.08 18.57 9.51
N ARG A 33 -32.05 18.29 10.39
CA ARG A 33 -32.80 19.30 11.15
C ARG A 33 -32.36 19.38 12.60
N THR A 34 -31.62 18.39 13.08
CA THR A 34 -30.98 18.38 14.40
C THR A 34 -29.46 18.42 14.28
N ARG A 35 -28.79 18.86 15.35
CA ARG A 35 -27.33 18.91 15.40
C ARG A 35 -26.69 17.52 15.30
N THR A 36 -27.29 16.52 15.94
CA THR A 36 -26.79 15.13 15.95
C THR A 36 -26.86 14.50 14.57
N GLU A 37 -27.99 14.66 13.87
CA GLU A 37 -28.12 14.22 12.47
C GLU A 37 -27.14 14.97 11.55
N ALA A 38 -26.95 16.27 11.79
CA ALA A 38 -26.01 17.07 11.01
C ALA A 38 -24.56 16.57 11.21
N GLU A 39 -24.21 16.09 12.41
CA GLU A 39 -22.92 15.47 12.68
C GLU A 39 -22.72 14.15 11.94
N GLY A 40 -23.75 13.32 11.84
CA GLY A 40 -23.72 12.10 11.02
C GLY A 40 -23.58 12.42 9.54
N GLU A 41 -24.48 13.26 9.02
CA GLU A 41 -24.51 13.64 7.60
C GLU A 41 -23.24 14.38 7.17
N ALA A 42 -22.67 15.22 8.03
CA ALA A 42 -21.38 15.88 7.79
C ALA A 42 -20.24 14.87 7.64
N ARG A 43 -20.21 13.82 8.46
CA ARG A 43 -19.18 12.77 8.41
C ARG A 43 -19.31 11.91 7.16
N ASP A 44 -20.52 11.71 6.65
CA ASP A 44 -20.75 10.97 5.40
C ASP A 44 -20.45 11.81 4.16
N ARG A 45 -20.74 13.12 4.22
CA ARG A 45 -20.55 14.02 3.09
C ARG A 45 -19.10 14.43 2.88
N TYR A 46 -18.33 14.63 3.95
CA TYR A 46 -16.93 15.05 3.83
C TYR A 46 -16.05 14.10 2.99
N PRO A 47 -16.05 12.76 3.21
CA PRO A 47 -15.31 11.82 2.38
C PRO A 47 -15.77 11.82 0.92
N LYS A 48 -17.07 11.98 0.64
CA LYS A 48 -17.57 12.01 -0.75
C LYS A 48 -17.00 13.20 -1.53
N GLU A 49 -16.99 14.37 -0.90
CA GLU A 49 -16.52 15.60 -1.54
C GLU A 49 -14.98 15.69 -1.60
N THR A 50 -14.28 15.09 -0.63
CA THR A 50 -12.80 15.09 -0.60
C THR A 50 -12.16 13.93 -1.35
N ALA A 51 -12.80 12.76 -1.42
CA ALA A 51 -12.31 11.62 -2.21
C ALA A 51 -12.36 11.90 -3.71
N LEU A 52 -13.41 12.60 -4.19
CA LEU A 52 -13.54 13.01 -5.60
C LEU A 52 -12.39 13.91 -6.10
N THR A 53 -11.59 14.49 -5.21
CA THR A 53 -10.48 15.38 -5.58
C THR A 53 -9.11 14.69 -5.49
N ARG A 54 -9.03 13.51 -4.84
CA ARG A 54 -7.76 12.80 -4.60
C ARG A 54 -7.53 11.70 -5.62
N ASP A 55 -7.29 12.10 -6.86
CA ASP A 55 -6.55 11.24 -7.77
C ASP A 55 -5.09 11.20 -7.31
N MET A 56 -4.75 10.17 -6.54
CA MET A 56 -3.38 9.93 -6.08
C MET A 56 -2.65 9.01 -7.04
N SER A 57 -1.46 9.40 -7.45
CA SER A 57 -0.59 8.52 -8.23
C SER A 57 -0.15 7.32 -7.38
N VAL A 58 0.31 6.25 -8.03
CA VAL A 58 0.92 5.11 -7.33
C VAL A 58 2.09 5.54 -6.45
N ARG A 59 2.86 6.55 -6.90
CA ARG A 59 3.95 7.14 -6.12
C ARG A 59 3.45 7.74 -4.81
N ASP A 60 2.43 8.59 -4.88
CA ASP A 60 1.85 9.22 -3.69
C ASP A 60 1.30 8.15 -2.73
N ILE A 61 0.57 7.18 -3.27
CA ILE A 61 0.01 6.07 -2.48
C ILE A 61 1.11 5.31 -1.75
N ARG A 62 2.20 4.99 -2.45
CA ARG A 62 3.34 4.28 -1.87
C ARG A 62 3.97 5.09 -0.74
N ASP A 63 4.18 6.39 -0.93
CA ASP A 63 4.85 7.21 0.07
C ASP A 63 3.99 7.38 1.33
N HIS A 64 2.68 7.56 1.14
CA HIS A 64 1.71 7.51 2.24
C HIS A 64 1.70 6.14 2.94
N TYR A 65 1.80 5.05 2.19
CA TYR A 65 1.82 3.70 2.74
C TYR A 65 3.09 3.41 3.55
N ILE A 66 4.27 3.81 3.05
CA ILE A 66 5.54 3.69 3.78
C ILE A 66 5.48 4.50 5.08
N LYS A 67 4.96 5.73 5.03
CA LYS A 67 4.77 6.55 6.23
C LYS A 67 3.83 5.88 7.24
N TRP A 68 2.77 5.22 6.77
CA TRP A 68 1.86 4.47 7.62
C TRP A 68 2.49 3.21 8.22
N LEU A 69 3.36 2.51 7.47
CA LEU A 69 4.07 1.33 7.97
C LEU A 69 5.03 1.65 9.12
N GLY A 70 5.60 2.86 9.15
CA GLY A 70 6.53 3.29 10.19
C GLY A 70 7.79 2.42 10.22
N ASP A 71 8.14 1.91 11.40
CA ASP A 71 9.39 1.14 11.63
C ASP A 71 9.29 -0.35 11.26
N LYS A 72 8.20 -0.76 10.60
CA LYS A 72 8.06 -2.16 10.18
C LYS A 72 9.11 -2.51 9.12
N PRO A 73 9.70 -3.71 9.16
CA PRO A 73 10.70 -4.15 8.17
C PRO A 73 10.22 -4.01 6.71
N THR A 74 8.93 -4.20 6.46
CA THR A 74 8.32 -4.00 5.13
C THR A 74 8.51 -2.59 4.60
N ALA A 75 8.49 -1.56 5.46
CA ALA A 75 8.71 -0.18 5.04
C ALA A 75 10.10 -0.02 4.40
N GLU A 76 11.12 -0.60 5.04
CA GLU A 76 12.50 -0.60 4.57
C GLU A 76 12.63 -1.39 3.26
N THR A 77 12.11 -2.62 3.20
CA THR A 77 12.13 -3.43 1.98
C THR A 77 11.43 -2.74 0.80
N MET A 78 10.35 -2.02 1.05
CA MET A 78 9.63 -1.24 0.03
C MET A 78 10.42 -0.03 -0.48
N ARG A 79 11.40 0.49 0.26
CA ARG A 79 12.30 1.54 -0.23
C ARG A 79 13.19 1.05 -1.38
N TYR A 80 13.64 -0.21 -1.31
CA TYR A 80 14.47 -0.82 -2.36
C TYR A 80 13.61 -1.37 -3.50
N THR A 81 12.68 -2.27 -3.19
CA THR A 81 11.83 -2.94 -4.19
C THR A 81 10.90 -1.96 -4.93
N GLY A 82 10.51 -0.86 -4.26
CA GLY A 82 9.65 0.16 -4.85
C GLY A 82 10.28 0.96 -5.98
N LYS A 83 11.62 1.02 -6.10
CA LYS A 83 12.28 1.81 -7.16
C LYS A 83 11.90 1.33 -8.56
N ALA A 84 11.94 0.01 -8.77
CA ALA A 84 11.59 -0.59 -10.06
C ALA A 84 10.09 -0.44 -10.37
N VAL A 85 9.24 -0.67 -9.37
CA VAL A 85 7.79 -0.49 -9.49
C VAL A 85 7.45 0.96 -9.85
N LEU A 86 8.05 1.93 -9.16
CA LEU A 86 7.79 3.36 -9.40
C LEU A 86 8.31 3.86 -10.75
N ALA A 87 9.36 3.25 -11.29
CA ALA A 87 9.84 3.60 -12.63
C ALA A 87 8.82 3.25 -13.73
N HIS A 88 7.97 2.24 -13.48
CA HIS A 88 6.97 1.78 -14.45
C HIS A 88 5.56 2.31 -14.14
N PHE A 89 5.13 2.22 -12.88
CA PHE A 89 3.76 2.55 -12.46
C PHE A 89 3.65 3.87 -11.72
N GLY A 90 4.75 4.49 -11.31
CA GLY A 90 4.75 5.56 -10.30
C GLY A 90 3.85 6.74 -10.65
N ASP A 91 3.81 7.11 -11.93
CA ASP A 91 3.07 8.28 -12.41
C ASP A 91 1.65 7.91 -12.87
N LEU A 92 1.30 6.62 -12.87
CA LEU A 92 -0.04 6.14 -13.17
C LEU A 92 -0.94 6.30 -11.95
N TYR A 93 -2.22 6.52 -12.21
CA TYR A 93 -3.28 6.35 -11.23
C TYR A 93 -3.64 4.86 -11.13
N PRO A 94 -4.00 4.34 -9.94
CA PRO A 94 -4.38 2.93 -9.79
C PRO A 94 -5.45 2.48 -10.78
N ARG A 95 -6.45 3.34 -11.07
CA ARG A 95 -7.52 3.02 -12.03
C ARG A 95 -7.05 2.83 -13.48
N HIS A 96 -5.84 3.29 -13.82
CA HIS A 96 -5.26 3.12 -15.15
C HIS A 96 -4.43 1.85 -15.27
N ILE A 97 -4.14 1.16 -14.17
CA ILE A 97 -3.34 -0.08 -14.20
C ILE A 97 -4.21 -1.21 -14.74
N THR A 98 -3.75 -1.83 -15.81
CA THR A 98 -4.38 -2.99 -16.44
C THR A 98 -3.57 -4.27 -16.24
N ASP A 99 -4.19 -5.41 -16.55
CA ASP A 99 -3.49 -6.69 -16.58
C ASP A 99 -2.35 -6.72 -17.62
N ALA A 100 -2.52 -6.00 -18.73
CA ALA A 100 -1.50 -5.86 -19.77
C ALA A 100 -0.29 -5.10 -19.26
N ASP A 101 -0.47 -4.04 -18.48
CA ASP A 101 0.63 -3.30 -17.85
C ASP A 101 1.40 -4.19 -16.86
N CYS A 102 0.67 -5.00 -16.08
CA CYS A 102 1.28 -5.95 -15.17
C CYS A 102 2.09 -7.03 -15.92
N ALA A 103 1.56 -7.57 -17.02
CA ALA A 103 2.27 -8.54 -17.86
C ALA A 103 3.50 -7.92 -18.54
N ALA A 104 3.39 -6.69 -19.04
CA ALA A 104 4.50 -5.93 -19.62
C ALA A 104 5.60 -5.68 -18.59
N TYR A 105 5.23 -5.31 -17.37
CA TYR A 105 6.18 -5.17 -16.26
C TYR A 105 6.90 -6.49 -15.97
N VAL A 106 6.16 -7.61 -15.85
CA VAL A 106 6.77 -8.93 -15.62
C VAL A 106 7.78 -9.26 -16.72
N SER A 107 7.41 -9.11 -17.99
CA SER A 107 8.29 -9.35 -19.13
C SER A 107 9.55 -8.47 -19.07
N ALA A 108 9.39 -7.16 -18.87
CA ALA A 108 10.50 -6.23 -18.80
C ALA A 108 11.49 -6.56 -17.66
N ARG A 109 10.98 -6.97 -16.51
CA ARG A 109 11.83 -7.34 -15.36
C ARG A 109 12.58 -8.65 -15.60
N VAL A 110 11.93 -9.66 -16.18
CA VAL A 110 12.55 -10.95 -16.51
C VAL A 110 13.62 -10.78 -17.59
N THR A 111 13.33 -10.05 -18.66
CA THR A 111 14.32 -9.72 -19.71
C THR A 111 15.48 -8.90 -19.13
N GLY A 112 15.23 -8.07 -18.12
CA GLY A 112 16.25 -7.38 -17.34
C GLY A 112 17.01 -8.25 -16.32
N GLY A 113 16.88 -9.58 -16.39
CA GLY A 113 17.62 -10.55 -15.58
C GLY A 113 17.13 -10.71 -14.13
N ARG A 114 15.90 -10.31 -13.82
CA ARG A 114 15.34 -10.46 -12.47
C ARG A 114 14.58 -11.77 -12.33
N THR A 115 14.70 -12.40 -11.16
CA THR A 115 14.00 -13.64 -10.87
C THR A 115 12.50 -13.40 -10.69
N ILE A 116 11.70 -14.41 -11.01
CA ILE A 116 10.24 -14.36 -10.84
C ILE A 116 9.86 -14.07 -9.39
N GLY A 117 10.61 -14.60 -8.42
CA GLY A 117 10.41 -14.33 -6.99
C GLY A 117 10.56 -12.84 -6.64
N THR A 118 11.53 -12.14 -7.23
CA THR A 118 11.68 -10.69 -7.07
C THR A 118 10.46 -9.95 -7.64
N VAL A 119 10.06 -10.28 -8.88
CA VAL A 119 8.90 -9.63 -9.54
C VAL A 119 7.60 -9.88 -8.78
N HIS A 120 7.41 -11.10 -8.26
CA HIS A 120 6.28 -11.45 -7.41
C HIS A 120 6.18 -10.56 -6.17
N THR A 121 7.32 -10.34 -5.48
CA THR A 121 7.41 -9.47 -4.30
C THR A 121 7.15 -8.01 -4.66
N GLU A 122 7.74 -7.51 -5.75
CA GLU A 122 7.55 -6.14 -6.25
C GLU A 122 6.06 -5.84 -6.51
N LEU A 123 5.37 -6.68 -7.29
CA LEU A 123 3.93 -6.55 -7.56
C LEU A 123 3.08 -6.81 -6.30
N GLY A 124 3.55 -7.65 -5.39
CA GLY A 124 2.94 -7.85 -4.07
C GLY A 124 2.91 -6.57 -3.22
N HIS A 125 4.01 -5.81 -3.20
CA HIS A 125 4.07 -4.52 -2.51
C HIS A 125 3.15 -3.48 -3.17
N LEU A 126 3.12 -3.41 -4.51
CA LEU A 126 2.20 -2.54 -5.24
C LEU A 126 0.74 -2.84 -4.86
N ARG A 127 0.34 -4.12 -4.95
CA ARG A 127 -1.00 -4.58 -4.57
C ARG A 127 -1.34 -4.19 -3.14
N SER A 128 -0.40 -4.37 -2.21
CA SER A 128 -0.60 -4.09 -0.79
C SER A 128 -0.82 -2.59 -0.53
N ALA A 129 -0.02 -1.73 -1.15
CA ALA A 129 -0.13 -0.28 -1.03
C ALA A 129 -1.48 0.23 -1.58
N VAL A 130 -1.85 -0.22 -2.79
CA VAL A 130 -3.11 0.17 -3.44
C VAL A 130 -4.32 -0.37 -2.68
N SER A 131 -4.27 -1.62 -2.21
CA SER A 131 -5.33 -2.21 -1.37
C SER A 131 -5.48 -1.47 -0.04
N TRP A 132 -4.37 -1.05 0.57
CA TRP A 132 -4.39 -0.22 1.77
C TRP A 132 -5.02 1.15 1.51
N ALA A 133 -4.67 1.80 0.40
CA ALA A 133 -5.22 3.10 0.03
C ALA A 133 -6.75 3.04 -0.13
N ALA A 134 -7.26 2.00 -0.80
CA ALA A 134 -8.71 1.77 -0.92
C ALA A 134 -9.37 1.54 0.46
N LYS A 135 -8.75 0.72 1.33
CA LYS A 135 -9.24 0.50 2.71
C LYS A 135 -9.26 1.79 3.54
N LYS A 136 -8.32 2.71 3.29
CA LYS A 136 -8.26 4.03 3.93
C LYS A 136 -9.09 5.09 3.22
N ARG A 137 -9.83 4.73 2.17
CA ARG A 137 -10.65 5.63 1.35
C ARG A 137 -9.84 6.80 0.76
N LEU A 138 -8.57 6.53 0.45
CA LEU A 138 -7.71 7.47 -0.28
C LEU A 138 -7.94 7.37 -1.80
N ILE A 139 -8.41 6.22 -2.26
CA ILE A 139 -8.87 5.95 -3.62
C ILE A 139 -10.20 5.20 -3.56
N ASP A 140 -10.99 5.27 -4.63
CA ASP A 140 -12.33 4.66 -4.68
C ASP A 140 -12.29 3.13 -4.70
N PHE A 141 -11.38 2.57 -5.50
CA PHE A 141 -11.22 1.13 -5.62
C PHE A 141 -9.75 0.75 -5.80
N ALA A 142 -9.41 -0.47 -5.40
CA ALA A 142 -8.13 -1.08 -5.69
C ALA A 142 -8.27 -1.96 -6.95
N PRO A 143 -7.55 -1.68 -8.06
CA PRO A 143 -7.46 -2.60 -9.19
C PRO A 143 -6.93 -3.97 -8.74
N GLN A 144 -7.29 -5.00 -9.51
CA GLN A 144 -6.59 -6.27 -9.41
C GLN A 144 -5.18 -6.09 -9.96
N ILE A 145 -4.18 -6.56 -9.21
CA ILE A 145 -2.78 -6.57 -9.62
C ILE A 145 -2.40 -8.04 -9.75
N PRO A 146 -2.50 -8.64 -10.95
CA PRO A 146 -2.07 -10.01 -11.17
C PRO A 146 -0.57 -10.12 -10.87
N ARG A 147 -0.18 -11.27 -10.31
CA ARG A 147 1.22 -11.56 -9.96
C ARG A 147 1.61 -12.85 -10.64
N PRO A 148 2.86 -12.99 -11.08
CA PRO A 148 3.36 -14.28 -11.51
C PRO A 148 3.25 -15.29 -10.36
N PRO A 149 3.10 -16.59 -10.65
CA PRO A 149 3.10 -17.61 -9.61
C PRO A 149 4.39 -17.49 -8.79
N LYS A 150 4.26 -17.74 -7.47
CA LYS A 150 5.44 -17.79 -6.62
C LYS A 150 6.29 -18.97 -7.10
N PRO A 151 7.59 -18.79 -7.38
CA PRO A 151 8.43 -19.91 -7.74
C PRO A 151 8.52 -20.88 -6.56
N ASP A 152 8.70 -22.16 -6.87
CA ASP A 152 9.03 -23.15 -5.87
C ASP A 152 10.34 -22.78 -5.17
N SER A 153 10.44 -23.18 -3.91
CA SER A 153 11.67 -23.00 -3.16
C SER A 153 12.77 -23.87 -3.79
N ASP A 154 13.90 -23.26 -4.12
CA ASP A 154 15.13 -23.96 -4.52
C ASP A 154 15.90 -24.49 -3.30
N VAL A 155 15.52 -24.08 -2.09
CA VAL A 155 16.07 -24.59 -0.85
C VAL A 155 15.63 -26.04 -0.65
N THR A 156 16.60 -26.95 -0.73
CA THR A 156 16.42 -28.36 -0.41
C THR A 156 16.65 -28.55 1.10
N PRO A 157 15.72 -29.17 1.85
CA PRO A 157 15.95 -29.50 3.25
C PRO A 157 17.15 -30.44 3.40
N LEU A 158 17.99 -30.21 4.41
CA LEU A 158 19.10 -31.10 4.73
C LEU A 158 18.57 -32.46 5.20
N SER A 159 19.19 -33.54 4.75
CA SER A 159 19.02 -34.87 5.33
C SER A 159 19.70 -34.95 6.71
N ASP A 160 19.30 -35.93 7.53
CA ASP A 160 19.92 -36.17 8.85
C ASP A 160 21.45 -36.30 8.75
N ALA A 161 21.94 -37.01 7.73
CA ALA A 161 23.37 -37.18 7.50
C ALA A 161 24.07 -35.86 7.13
N GLU A 162 23.41 -34.98 6.38
CA GLU A 162 23.95 -33.66 6.04
C GLU A 162 23.94 -32.72 7.25
N ALA A 163 22.89 -32.79 8.08
CA ALA A 163 22.81 -32.01 9.32
C ALA A 163 23.93 -32.41 10.30
N VAL A 164 24.19 -33.70 10.48
CA VAL A 164 25.32 -34.18 11.31
C VAL A 164 26.65 -33.70 10.74
N ARG A 165 26.87 -33.83 9.42
CA ARG A 165 28.10 -33.33 8.78
C ARG A 165 28.28 -31.82 8.97
N LEU A 166 27.20 -31.04 8.90
CA LEU A 166 27.25 -29.60 9.14
C LEU A 166 27.68 -29.30 10.59
N ILE A 167 27.07 -29.96 11.58
CA ILE A 167 27.41 -29.81 13.01
C ILE A 167 28.87 -30.17 13.28
N ASP A 168 29.36 -31.27 12.70
CA ASP A 168 30.73 -31.75 12.91
C ASP A 168 31.78 -30.86 12.22
N SER A 169 31.41 -30.15 11.16
CA SER A 169 32.28 -29.19 10.47
C SER A 169 32.37 -27.82 11.14
N CYS A 170 31.61 -27.57 12.22
CA CYS A 170 31.64 -26.29 12.92
C CYS A 170 32.82 -26.21 13.89
N ASP A 171 33.92 -25.59 13.45
CA ASP A 171 35.14 -25.44 14.26
C ASP A 171 34.98 -24.49 15.47
N VAL A 172 34.01 -23.59 15.41
CA VAL A 172 33.81 -22.55 16.42
C VAL A 172 32.67 -22.95 17.38
N PRO A 173 32.91 -23.08 18.69
CA PRO A 173 31.92 -23.63 19.64
C PRO A 173 30.56 -22.92 19.65
N HIS A 174 30.53 -21.58 19.51
CA HIS A 174 29.28 -20.85 19.49
C HIS A 174 28.49 -21.00 18.18
N VAL A 175 29.18 -21.20 17.05
CA VAL A 175 28.52 -21.51 15.77
C VAL A 175 27.92 -22.91 15.83
N ARG A 176 28.68 -23.89 16.34
CA ARG A 176 28.19 -25.25 16.54
C ARG A 176 26.96 -25.28 17.43
N LEU A 177 27.00 -24.58 18.56
CA LEU A 177 25.85 -24.47 19.47
C LEU A 177 24.64 -23.83 18.77
N ALA A 178 24.83 -22.76 18.01
CA ALA A 178 23.75 -22.13 17.27
C ALA A 178 23.12 -23.06 16.22
N VAL A 179 23.93 -23.82 15.48
CA VAL A 179 23.45 -24.80 14.48
C VAL A 179 22.66 -25.94 15.12
N VAL A 180 23.06 -26.41 16.31
CA VAL A 180 22.34 -27.47 17.05
C VAL A 180 20.98 -27.00 17.58
N LEU A 181 20.81 -25.70 17.85
CA LEU A 181 19.60 -25.13 18.46
C LEU A 181 18.60 -24.54 17.46
N ALA A 182 19.00 -24.35 16.20
CA ALA A 182 18.17 -23.75 15.14
C ALA A 182 17.10 -24.74 14.63
#